data_AF-K0VWD6-F1
#
_entry.id   AF-K0VWD6-F1
#
_cell.length_a   1.000
_cell.length_b   1.000
_cell.length_c   1.000
_cell.angle_alpha   90.00
_cell.angle_beta   90.00
_cell.angle_gamma   90.00
#
_symmetry.space_group_name_H-M   'P 1'
#
loop_
_entity.id
_entity.type
_entity.pdbx_description
1 polymer ?
#
loop_
_entity_poly.entity_id
_entity_poly.type
_entity_poly.pdbx_seq_one_letter_code
_entity_poly.pdbx_strand_id
1 'polypeptide(L)'
;MTARLALASLFIVAAVLARPWQTNTERWVLGVSVAAVVLLLAWWSGLFLTTRIARHLAMWRRNHSENGPAEQPGAETVVLRVDPADPAQLPVVVSYLDRYGVRCDKVRLTHRDAGGTRRSWISLTVTAVDNLDALRARSSRIPLRDTTEVVGRRLADHLREQGWTVTLVDGVDAPLPDPGKETWRGVKDDTGFVAAYRVTVSDKLDAVLAGIGALPAQETWTALEFTGSPRRPQLTVGAAIRTAERPARKAPLTGLKPAGGRHRPALAALNPLSAQRLDGDPAASPEDLVHRSVEHEIPQEAGHPA
;
A
#
# COMPACT_ATOMS: atom_id res chain seq x y z
N MET A 1 8.02 -18.61 -6.48
CA MET A 1 7.90 -19.99 -5.97
C MET A 1 8.44 -21.02 -6.95
N THR A 2 8.13 -20.90 -8.25
CA THR A 2 8.62 -21.77 -9.34
C THR A 2 10.11 -22.08 -9.27
N ALA A 3 11.00 -21.07 -9.29
CA ALA A 3 12.45 -21.29 -9.25
C ALA A 3 12.93 -22.01 -7.97
N ARG A 4 12.30 -21.73 -6.82
CA ARG A 4 12.64 -22.39 -5.56
C ARG A 4 12.27 -23.87 -5.58
N LEU A 5 11.06 -24.18 -6.07
CA LEU A 5 10.61 -25.57 -6.20
C LEU A 5 11.47 -26.32 -7.21
N ALA A 6 11.78 -25.73 -8.36
CA ALA A 6 12.64 -26.33 -9.37
C ALA A 6 14.04 -26.67 -8.80
N LEU A 7 14.68 -25.72 -8.09
CA LEU A 7 15.98 -25.96 -7.45
C LEU A 7 15.89 -26.99 -6.32
N ALA A 8 14.87 -26.93 -5.48
CA ALA A 8 14.67 -27.91 -4.41
C ALA A 8 14.48 -29.33 -4.98
N SER A 9 13.65 -29.48 -6.01
CA SER A 9 13.45 -30.74 -6.72
C SER A 9 14.75 -31.26 -7.34
N LEU A 10 15.55 -30.38 -7.96
CA LEU A 10 16.86 -30.74 -8.52
C LEU A 10 17.79 -31.33 -7.45
N PHE A 11 17.93 -30.67 -6.29
CA PHE A 11 18.79 -31.15 -5.20
C PHE A 11 18.25 -32.45 -4.57
N ILE A 12 16.93 -32.60 -4.46
CA ILE A 12 16.32 -33.85 -3.98
C ILE A 12 16.65 -35.01 -4.94
N VAL A 13 16.50 -34.81 -6.25
CA VAL A 13 16.82 -35.84 -7.24
C VAL A 13 18.31 -36.19 -7.20
N ALA A 14 19.20 -35.20 -7.11
CA ALA A 14 20.64 -35.42 -6.99
C ALA A 14 21.00 -36.24 -5.75
N ALA A 15 20.38 -35.97 -4.59
CA ALA A 15 20.59 -36.74 -3.36
C ALA A 15 20.12 -38.20 -3.49
N VAL A 16 18.98 -38.43 -4.16
CA VAL A 16 18.41 -39.77 -4.35
C VAL A 16 19.26 -40.62 -5.31
N LEU A 17 19.80 -40.01 -6.37
CA LEU A 17 20.66 -40.69 -7.34
C LEU A 17 22.04 -41.04 -6.77
N ALA A 18 22.47 -40.39 -5.68
CA ALA A 18 23.73 -40.69 -5.00
C ALA A 18 23.65 -41.90 -4.03
N ARG A 19 22.53 -42.62 -3.96
CA ARG A 19 22.44 -43.87 -3.18
C ARG A 19 23.35 -44.95 -3.79
N PRO A 20 24.05 -45.76 -2.98
CA PRO A 20 23.83 -46.06 -1.56
C PRO A 20 24.61 -45.23 -0.52
N TRP A 21 25.25 -44.11 -0.90
CA TRP A 21 26.03 -43.23 0.00
C TRP A 21 27.20 -43.89 0.74
N GLN A 22 27.91 -44.78 0.04
CA GLN A 22 29.07 -45.51 0.57
C GLN A 22 30.38 -44.73 0.38
N THR A 23 30.48 -43.91 -0.67
CA THR A 23 31.70 -43.15 -0.96
C THR A 23 31.69 -41.75 -0.36
N ASN A 24 32.87 -41.17 -0.11
CA ASN A 24 33.00 -39.79 0.37
C ASN A 24 32.31 -38.78 -0.57
N THR A 25 32.41 -39.00 -1.88
CA THR A 25 31.78 -38.15 -2.89
C THR A 25 30.25 -38.19 -2.78
N GLU A 26 29.65 -39.37 -2.64
CA GLU A 26 28.19 -39.52 -2.48
C GLU A 26 27.68 -38.85 -1.18
N ARG A 27 28.44 -38.97 -0.08
CA ARG A 27 28.12 -38.30 1.19
C ARG A 27 28.19 -36.77 1.07
N TRP A 28 29.16 -36.25 0.32
CA TRP A 28 29.24 -34.81 0.02
C TRP A 28 28.04 -34.33 -0.80
N VAL A 29 27.66 -35.08 -1.85
CA VAL A 29 26.48 -34.76 -2.66
C VAL A 29 25.22 -34.74 -1.80
N LEU A 30 25.06 -35.73 -0.92
CA LEU A 30 23.95 -35.76 0.04
C LEU A 30 23.98 -34.53 0.97
N GLY A 31 25.12 -34.24 1.58
CA GLY A 31 25.28 -33.12 2.52
C GLY A 31 24.96 -31.78 1.89
N VAL A 32 25.51 -31.49 0.70
CA VAL A 32 25.25 -30.25 -0.03
C VAL A 32 23.78 -30.16 -0.45
N SER A 33 23.20 -31.25 -0.93
CA SER A 33 21.80 -31.28 -1.37
C SER A 33 20.84 -31.01 -0.21
N VAL A 34 21.06 -31.67 0.94
CA VAL A 34 20.25 -31.43 2.15
C VAL A 34 20.41 -29.99 2.63
N ALA A 35 21.64 -29.48 2.72
CA ALA A 35 21.90 -28.11 3.13
C ALA A 35 21.23 -27.08 2.20
N ALA A 36 21.31 -27.28 0.88
CA ALA A 36 20.70 -26.40 -0.10
C ALA A 36 19.16 -26.38 0.01
N VAL A 37 18.52 -27.55 0.14
CA VAL A 37 17.06 -27.66 0.32
C VAL A 37 16.61 -26.96 1.60
N VAL A 38 17.31 -27.21 2.72
CA VAL A 38 17.03 -26.54 3.99
C VAL A 38 17.17 -25.03 3.85
N LEU A 39 18.25 -24.51 3.25
CA LEU A 39 18.44 -23.08 3.07
C LEU A 39 17.40 -22.42 2.14
N LEU A 40 16.99 -23.13 1.08
CA LEU A 40 15.99 -22.63 0.12
C LEU A 40 14.59 -22.55 0.73
N LEU A 41 14.23 -23.53 1.56
CA LEU A 41 12.89 -23.67 2.14
C LEU A 41 12.79 -23.24 3.60
N ALA A 42 13.91 -22.90 4.25
CA ALA A 42 13.93 -22.43 5.63
C ALA A 42 12.99 -21.23 5.80
N TRP A 43 11.96 -21.44 6.61
CA TRP A 43 10.95 -20.45 6.91
C TRP A 43 11.24 -19.84 8.28
N TRP A 44 11.40 -18.51 8.34
CA TRP A 44 11.70 -17.81 9.57
C TRP A 44 10.81 -16.57 9.74
N SER A 45 9.94 -16.60 10.77
CA SER A 45 9.03 -15.51 11.12
C SER A 45 8.17 -14.99 9.95
N GLY A 46 7.62 -15.89 9.12
CA GLY A 46 6.75 -15.48 7.99
C GLY A 46 7.51 -15.16 6.69
N LEU A 47 8.84 -15.24 6.65
CA LEU A 47 9.65 -15.02 5.45
C LEU A 47 10.64 -16.17 5.21
N PHE A 48 10.91 -16.47 3.95
CA PHE A 48 12.01 -17.38 3.60
C PHE A 48 13.36 -16.73 3.90
N LEU A 49 14.35 -17.53 4.28
CA LEU A 49 15.71 -17.05 4.55
C LEU A 49 16.29 -16.27 3.37
N THR A 50 16.10 -16.77 2.14
CA THR A 50 16.50 -16.10 0.90
C THR A 50 15.87 -14.72 0.74
N THR A 51 14.58 -14.57 1.08
CA THR A 51 13.89 -13.28 1.06
C THR A 51 14.45 -12.33 2.13
N ARG A 52 14.81 -12.85 3.30
CA ARG A 52 15.40 -12.04 4.38
C ARG A 52 16.76 -11.47 3.96
N ILE A 53 17.64 -12.30 3.39
CA ILE A 53 18.97 -11.89 2.89
C ILE A 53 18.82 -10.85 1.78
N ALA A 54 17.97 -11.11 0.78
CA ALA A 54 17.73 -10.18 -0.31
C ALA A 54 17.24 -8.81 0.20
N ARG A 55 16.36 -8.77 1.20
CA ARG A 55 15.90 -7.52 1.82
C ARG A 55 16.99 -6.79 2.58
N HIS A 56 17.88 -7.51 3.28
CA HIS A 56 19.04 -6.90 3.93
C HIS A 56 19.99 -6.24 2.93
N LEU A 57 20.32 -6.96 1.84
CA LEU A 57 21.16 -6.42 0.77
C LEU A 57 20.50 -5.21 0.08
N ALA A 58 19.20 -5.29 -0.20
CA ALA A 58 18.47 -4.20 -0.83
C ALA A 58 18.39 -2.96 0.08
N MET A 59 18.21 -3.14 1.39
CA MET A 59 18.26 -2.04 2.37
C MET A 59 19.64 -1.41 2.46
N TRP A 60 20.69 -2.24 2.53
CA TRP A 60 22.06 -1.76 2.53
C TRP A 60 22.31 -0.91 1.27
N ARG A 61 21.96 -1.43 0.09
CA ARG A 61 22.05 -0.67 -1.17
C ARG A 61 21.28 0.66 -1.10
N ARG A 62 20.02 0.66 -0.63
CA ARG A 62 19.20 1.88 -0.54
C ARG A 62 19.73 2.91 0.47
N ASN A 63 20.48 2.50 1.48
CA ASN A 63 21.10 3.41 2.44
C ASN A 63 22.41 4.00 1.94
N HIS A 64 23.04 3.37 0.96
CA HIS A 64 24.27 3.85 0.32
C HIS A 64 24.02 4.53 -1.04
N SER A 65 22.83 4.39 -1.62
CA SER A 65 22.44 5.11 -2.81
C SER A 65 21.83 6.47 -2.46
N GLU A 66 22.26 7.51 -3.15
CA GLU A 66 21.64 8.85 -3.06
C GLU A 66 20.37 8.97 -3.92
N ASN A 67 20.07 7.97 -4.75
CA ASN A 67 18.93 8.00 -5.64
C ASN A 67 17.62 7.88 -4.84
N GLY A 68 16.77 8.90 -4.99
CA GLY A 68 15.41 8.91 -4.48
C GLY A 68 14.51 7.83 -5.15
N PRO A 69 13.27 7.68 -4.67
CA PRO A 69 12.31 6.76 -5.28
C PRO A 69 12.15 7.08 -6.76
N ALA A 70 12.33 6.08 -7.63
CA ALA A 70 12.11 6.27 -9.07
C ALA A 70 10.62 6.53 -9.33
N GLU A 71 10.34 7.62 -10.03
CA GLU A 71 9.03 7.91 -10.58
C GLU A 71 8.64 6.81 -11.59
N GLN A 72 7.37 6.43 -11.63
CA GLN A 72 6.91 5.40 -12.57
C GLN A 72 6.62 6.04 -13.93
N PRO A 73 7.45 5.80 -14.96
CA PRO A 73 7.18 6.37 -16.28
C PRO A 73 5.87 5.82 -16.83
N GLY A 74 5.03 6.69 -17.38
CA GLY A 74 3.74 6.32 -17.98
C GLY A 74 2.60 6.13 -16.97
N ALA A 75 2.76 6.59 -15.74
CA ALA A 75 1.67 6.73 -14.77
C ALA A 75 1.63 8.16 -14.25
N GLU A 76 0.43 8.74 -14.13
CA GLU A 76 0.22 10.08 -13.60
C GLU A 76 -0.75 10.01 -12.44
N THR A 77 -0.50 10.81 -11.40
CA THR A 77 -1.34 10.85 -10.19
C THR A 77 -1.82 12.26 -9.93
N VAL A 78 -3.11 12.41 -9.67
CA VAL A 78 -3.69 13.68 -9.20
C VAL A 78 -4.28 13.49 -7.81
N VAL A 79 -4.16 14.52 -7.00
CA VAL A 79 -4.54 14.48 -5.57
C VAL A 79 -5.51 15.60 -5.26
N LEU A 80 -6.56 15.25 -4.53
CA LEU A 80 -7.56 16.16 -4.00
C LEU A 80 -7.46 16.13 -2.48
N ARG A 81 -7.30 17.30 -1.86
CA ARG A 81 -7.51 17.47 -0.42
C ARG A 81 -9.01 17.55 -0.15
N VAL A 82 -9.47 16.86 0.89
CA VAL A 82 -10.87 16.80 1.29
C VAL A 82 -11.02 17.13 2.77
N ASP A 83 -11.88 18.11 3.07
CA ASP A 83 -12.17 18.56 4.43
C ASP A 83 -13.71 18.77 4.58
N PRO A 84 -14.42 18.08 5.50
CA PRO A 84 -13.99 16.89 6.24
C PRO A 84 -13.99 15.64 5.34
N ALA A 85 -13.16 14.66 5.68
CA ALA A 85 -13.26 13.35 5.03
C ALA A 85 -14.29 12.47 5.75
N ASP A 86 -15.17 11.88 4.94
CA ASP A 86 -16.27 11.06 5.40
C ASP A 86 -16.31 9.75 4.59
N PRO A 87 -16.51 8.58 5.23
CA PRO A 87 -16.74 7.31 4.54
C PRO A 87 -17.85 7.36 3.48
N ALA A 88 -18.83 8.25 3.61
CA ALA A 88 -19.90 8.49 2.64
C ALA A 88 -19.42 8.90 1.25
N GLN A 89 -18.17 9.36 1.12
CA GLN A 89 -17.55 9.70 -0.17
C GLN A 89 -17.06 8.45 -0.92
N LEU A 90 -16.86 7.32 -0.23
CA LEU A 90 -16.27 6.09 -0.80
C LEU A 90 -17.03 5.55 -2.02
N PRO A 91 -18.38 5.47 -2.05
CA PRO A 91 -19.09 4.99 -3.23
C PRO A 91 -18.74 5.77 -4.50
N VAL A 92 -18.66 7.10 -4.41
CA VAL A 92 -18.28 7.96 -5.54
C VAL A 92 -16.83 7.74 -5.93
N VAL A 93 -15.92 7.74 -4.96
CA VAL A 93 -14.48 7.61 -5.19
C VAL A 93 -14.16 6.26 -5.84
N VAL A 94 -14.74 5.17 -5.35
CA VAL A 94 -14.57 3.82 -5.92
C VAL A 94 -15.15 3.72 -7.33
N SER A 95 -16.26 4.43 -7.61
CA SER A 95 -16.86 4.44 -8.94
C SER A 95 -15.96 5.07 -10.02
N TYR A 96 -14.94 5.85 -9.63
CA TYR A 96 -13.94 6.43 -10.54
C TYR A 96 -12.83 5.45 -10.94
N LEU A 97 -12.83 4.20 -10.43
CA LEU A 97 -11.92 3.15 -10.93
C LEU A 97 -12.07 2.93 -12.44
N ASP A 98 -13.30 3.03 -12.95
CA ASP A 98 -13.60 2.94 -14.38
C ASP A 98 -14.83 3.80 -14.67
N ARG A 99 -14.59 5.02 -15.19
CA ARG A 99 -15.65 5.99 -15.46
C ARG A 99 -15.27 6.90 -16.62
N TYR A 100 -16.27 7.28 -17.42
CA TYR A 100 -16.10 8.19 -18.58
C TYR A 100 -15.04 7.74 -19.59
N GLY A 101 -14.86 6.42 -19.76
CA GLY A 101 -13.88 5.86 -20.69
C GLY A 101 -12.42 6.04 -20.26
N VAL A 102 -12.17 6.30 -18.97
CA VAL A 102 -10.84 6.31 -18.37
C VAL A 102 -10.83 5.34 -17.19
N ARG A 103 -9.86 4.43 -17.20
CA ARG A 103 -9.63 3.45 -16.15
C ARG A 103 -8.48 3.90 -15.27
N CYS A 104 -8.75 4.10 -13.98
CA CYS A 104 -7.68 4.36 -13.02
C CYS A 104 -6.96 3.05 -12.69
N ASP A 105 -5.63 3.10 -12.61
CA ASP A 105 -4.82 2.01 -12.07
C ASP A 105 -5.18 1.74 -10.61
N LYS A 106 -5.34 2.82 -9.85
CA LYS A 106 -5.77 2.83 -8.46
C LYS A 106 -6.49 4.11 -8.10
N VAL A 107 -7.39 4.01 -7.13
CA VAL A 107 -7.96 5.15 -6.41
C VAL A 107 -7.72 4.92 -4.92
N ARG A 108 -7.20 5.92 -4.21
CA ARG A 108 -6.78 5.78 -2.82
C ARG A 108 -7.26 6.94 -1.97
N LEU A 109 -7.80 6.61 -0.81
CA LEU A 109 -8.09 7.55 0.27
C LEU A 109 -6.98 7.45 1.32
N THR A 110 -6.36 8.57 1.66
CA THR A 110 -5.26 8.64 2.64
C THR A 110 -5.62 9.63 3.74
N HIS A 111 -5.36 9.26 4.98
CA HIS A 111 -5.52 10.11 6.14
C HIS A 111 -4.19 10.28 6.87
N ARG A 112 -3.94 11.48 7.35
CA ARG A 112 -2.86 11.83 8.27
C ARG A 112 -3.48 12.37 9.55
N ASP A 113 -3.26 11.66 10.64
CA ASP A 113 -3.66 12.05 11.99
C ASP A 113 -2.43 12.51 12.76
N ALA A 114 -2.38 13.80 13.11
CA ALA A 114 -1.28 14.39 13.88
C ALA A 114 -1.80 15.56 14.73
N GLY A 115 -1.37 15.63 16.00
CA GLY A 115 -1.74 16.73 16.90
C GLY A 115 -3.25 16.95 17.06
N GLY A 116 -4.04 15.87 17.03
CA GLY A 116 -5.51 15.93 17.12
C GLY A 116 -6.22 16.43 15.85
N THR A 117 -5.48 16.68 14.77
CA THR A 117 -6.04 17.07 13.47
C THR A 117 -5.91 15.93 12.47
N ARG A 118 -7.00 15.65 11.75
CA ARG A 118 -7.03 14.71 10.63
C ARG A 118 -7.06 15.47 9.31
N ARG A 119 -6.08 15.23 8.44
CA ARG A 119 -6.07 15.70 7.05
C ARG A 119 -6.26 14.52 6.12
N SER A 120 -6.97 14.74 5.02
CA SER A 120 -7.33 13.65 4.12
C SER A 120 -7.16 14.02 2.66
N TRP A 121 -6.76 13.02 1.88
CA TRP A 121 -6.54 13.14 0.45
C TRP A 121 -7.18 11.98 -0.30
N ILE A 122 -7.82 12.29 -1.42
CA ILE A 122 -8.21 11.33 -2.44
C ILE A 122 -7.19 11.46 -3.57
N SER A 123 -6.50 10.37 -3.87
CA SER A 123 -5.56 10.27 -4.99
C SER A 123 -6.09 9.30 -6.03
N LEU A 124 -5.95 9.65 -7.30
CA LEU A 124 -6.24 8.77 -8.43
C LEU A 124 -5.06 8.72 -9.37
N THR A 125 -4.68 7.51 -9.75
CA THR A 125 -3.54 7.26 -10.63
C THR A 125 -4.04 6.64 -11.93
N VAL A 126 -3.62 7.19 -13.05
CA VAL A 126 -3.96 6.69 -14.39
C VAL A 126 -2.67 6.26 -15.08
N THR A 127 -2.68 5.07 -15.67
CA THR A 127 -1.57 4.56 -16.47
C THR A 127 -1.86 4.68 -17.96
N ALA A 128 -0.85 5.07 -18.74
CA ALA A 128 -0.97 5.18 -20.19
C ALA A 128 -1.30 3.84 -20.88
N VAL A 129 -0.70 2.74 -20.41
CA VAL A 129 -0.85 1.41 -21.02
C VAL A 129 -2.32 0.97 -21.00
N ASP A 130 -2.97 1.08 -19.85
CA ASP A 130 -4.37 0.67 -19.67
C ASP A 130 -5.38 1.60 -20.37
N ASN A 131 -4.94 2.79 -20.80
CA ASN A 131 -5.80 3.82 -21.39
C ASN A 131 -5.34 4.27 -22.78
N LEU A 132 -4.50 3.48 -23.46
CA LEU A 132 -3.79 3.93 -24.65
C LEU A 132 -4.75 4.38 -25.76
N ASP A 133 -5.83 3.65 -26.00
CA ASP A 133 -6.80 3.99 -27.04
C ASP A 133 -7.54 5.29 -26.71
N ALA A 134 -7.92 5.47 -25.44
CA ALA A 134 -8.58 6.69 -24.98
C ALA A 134 -7.62 7.90 -25.07
N LEU A 135 -6.34 7.72 -24.80
CA LEU A 135 -5.33 8.79 -24.92
C LEU A 135 -5.05 9.12 -26.39
N ARG A 136 -4.94 8.12 -27.26
CA ARG A 136 -4.76 8.30 -28.71
C ARG A 136 -5.92 9.03 -29.37
N ALA A 137 -7.15 8.73 -28.92
CA ALA A 137 -8.34 9.42 -29.40
C ALA A 137 -8.33 10.93 -29.07
N ARG A 138 -7.63 11.34 -28.00
CA ARG A 138 -7.49 12.76 -27.61
C ARG A 138 -6.37 13.47 -28.36
N SER A 139 -5.21 12.82 -28.53
CA SER A 139 -4.09 13.37 -29.28
C SER A 139 -3.04 12.31 -29.60
N SER A 140 -2.34 12.49 -30.73
CA SER A 140 -1.14 11.72 -31.08
C SER A 140 0.02 11.90 -30.09
N ARG A 141 0.00 12.96 -29.27
CA ARG A 141 0.99 13.21 -28.21
C ARG A 141 0.76 12.41 -26.92
N ILE A 142 -0.31 11.62 -26.82
CA ILE A 142 -0.66 10.81 -25.63
C ILE A 142 -0.72 11.68 -24.35
N PRO A 143 -1.77 12.51 -24.20
CA PRO A 143 -1.82 13.56 -23.18
C PRO A 143 -2.22 12.98 -21.80
N LEU A 144 -1.34 12.17 -21.20
CA LEU A 144 -1.63 11.43 -19.96
C LEU A 144 -1.88 12.37 -18.77
N ARG A 145 -0.99 13.36 -18.57
CA ARG A 145 -1.11 14.33 -17.48
C ARG A 145 -2.39 15.15 -17.59
N ASP A 146 -2.63 15.78 -18.73
CA ASP A 146 -3.84 16.59 -18.98
C ASP A 146 -5.12 15.75 -18.79
N THR A 147 -5.13 14.50 -19.28
CA THR A 147 -6.28 13.60 -19.11
C THR A 147 -6.50 13.28 -17.63
N THR A 148 -5.44 13.03 -16.87
CA THR A 148 -5.51 12.73 -15.44
C THR A 148 -5.99 13.94 -14.65
N GLU A 149 -5.48 15.14 -14.95
CA GLU A 149 -5.93 16.40 -14.34
C GLU A 149 -7.42 16.66 -14.60
N VAL A 150 -7.91 16.42 -15.83
CA VAL A 150 -9.34 16.55 -16.18
C VAL A 150 -10.19 15.55 -15.39
N VAL A 151 -9.76 14.30 -15.23
CA VAL A 151 -10.47 13.31 -14.40
C VAL A 151 -10.50 13.76 -12.94
N GLY A 152 -9.39 14.30 -12.42
CA GLY A 152 -9.32 14.88 -11.08
C GLY A 152 -10.30 16.03 -10.86
N ARG A 153 -10.39 16.97 -11.82
CA ARG A 153 -11.37 18.07 -11.78
C ARG A 153 -12.81 17.56 -11.80
N ARG A 154 -13.12 16.58 -12.63
CA ARG A 154 -14.47 15.96 -12.66
C ARG A 154 -14.84 15.30 -11.33
N LEU A 155 -13.90 14.60 -10.69
CA LEU A 155 -14.13 14.05 -9.36
C LEU A 155 -14.36 15.17 -8.35
N ALA A 156 -13.57 16.24 -8.41
CA ALA A 156 -13.72 17.38 -7.53
C ALA A 156 -15.13 18.00 -7.66
N ASP A 157 -15.57 18.24 -8.88
CA ASP A 157 -16.89 18.83 -9.14
C ASP A 157 -18.03 17.91 -8.67
N HIS A 158 -17.94 16.61 -8.94
CA HIS A 158 -18.93 15.64 -8.47
C HIS A 158 -18.99 15.54 -6.93
N LEU A 159 -17.86 15.67 -6.23
CA LEU A 159 -17.84 15.72 -4.76
C LEU A 159 -18.42 17.04 -4.23
N ARG A 160 -18.17 18.17 -4.90
CA ARG A 160 -18.77 19.47 -4.54
C ARG A 160 -20.28 19.48 -4.73
N GLU A 161 -20.78 18.84 -5.80
CA GLU A 161 -22.20 18.65 -6.04
C GLU A 161 -22.89 17.87 -4.90
N GLN A 162 -22.14 17.01 -4.20
CA GLN A 162 -22.60 16.29 -3.01
C GLN A 162 -22.41 17.06 -1.70
N GLY A 163 -21.96 18.32 -1.76
CA GLY A 163 -21.77 19.19 -0.60
C GLY A 163 -20.39 19.11 0.05
N TRP A 164 -19.44 18.36 -0.51
CA TRP A 164 -18.09 18.24 0.07
C TRP A 164 -17.17 19.38 -0.36
N THR A 165 -16.32 19.85 0.55
CA THR A 165 -15.27 20.82 0.23
C THR A 165 -14.01 20.10 -0.21
N VAL A 166 -13.68 20.22 -1.50
CA VAL A 166 -12.51 19.56 -2.11
C VAL A 166 -11.68 20.52 -2.94
N THR A 167 -10.35 20.36 -2.87
CA THR A 167 -9.38 21.21 -3.58
C THR A 167 -8.29 20.34 -4.20
N LEU A 168 -7.97 20.56 -5.47
CA LEU A 168 -6.82 19.94 -6.11
C LEU A 168 -5.53 20.47 -5.51
N VAL A 169 -4.57 19.58 -5.26
CA VAL A 169 -3.28 19.94 -4.66
C VAL A 169 -2.14 19.28 -5.43
N ASP A 170 -1.11 20.07 -5.73
CA ASP A 170 0.10 19.59 -6.41
C ASP A 170 1.17 19.08 -5.43
N GLY A 171 1.08 19.50 -4.16
CA GLY A 171 2.01 19.14 -3.09
C GLY A 171 1.27 18.69 -1.83
N VAL A 172 1.76 17.62 -1.21
CA VAL A 172 1.25 17.08 0.05
C VAL A 172 2.39 16.70 0.98
N ASP A 173 2.09 16.63 2.28
CA ASP A 173 3.01 16.06 3.26
C ASP A 173 3.33 14.58 2.89
N ALA A 174 4.52 14.10 3.23
CA ALA A 174 4.95 12.73 2.94
C ALA A 174 5.23 11.94 4.22
N PRO A 175 4.81 10.65 4.31
CA PRO A 175 5.11 9.79 5.46
C PRO A 175 6.57 9.32 5.50
N LEU A 176 7.30 9.39 4.38
CA LEU A 176 8.71 9.06 4.31
C LEU A 176 9.54 10.29 4.70
N PRO A 177 10.34 10.25 5.77
CA PRO A 177 11.24 11.36 6.07
C PRO A 177 12.39 11.46 5.07
N ASP A 178 12.76 12.69 4.77
CA ASP A 178 13.93 13.05 3.96
C ASP A 178 14.70 14.19 4.66
N PRO A 179 15.93 13.97 5.15
CA PRO A 179 16.69 12.71 5.10
C PRO A 179 16.16 11.65 6.08
N GLY A 180 16.38 10.38 5.77
CA GLY A 180 16.04 9.27 6.68
C GLY A 180 16.83 8.00 6.39
N LYS A 181 17.28 7.28 7.42
CA LYS A 181 18.05 6.02 7.30
C LYS A 181 17.15 4.80 7.52
N GLU A 182 17.04 3.94 6.52
CA GLU A 182 16.24 2.72 6.61
C GLU A 182 16.92 1.68 7.52
N THR A 183 16.14 1.10 8.42
CA THR A 183 16.51 -0.05 9.24
C THR A 183 15.50 -1.18 9.05
N TRP A 184 15.77 -2.36 9.60
CA TRP A 184 14.83 -3.49 9.57
C TRP A 184 13.46 -3.19 10.19
N ARG A 185 13.36 -2.21 11.10
CA ARG A 185 12.14 -1.94 11.87
C ARG A 185 11.47 -0.60 11.55
N GLY A 186 12.03 0.19 10.64
CA GLY A 186 11.52 1.50 10.29
C GLY A 186 12.61 2.37 9.66
N VAL A 187 12.24 3.56 9.19
CA VAL A 187 13.15 4.61 8.76
C VAL A 187 13.40 5.54 9.95
N LYS A 188 14.66 5.76 10.31
CA LYS A 188 15.07 6.67 11.39
C LYS A 188 15.34 8.05 10.81
N ASP A 189 14.83 9.08 11.46
CA ASP A 189 15.24 10.48 11.27
C ASP A 189 15.61 11.11 12.62
N ASP A 190 15.75 12.43 12.66
CA ASP A 190 16.15 13.17 13.86
C ASP A 190 15.06 13.23 14.94
N THR A 191 13.80 12.99 14.57
CA THR A 191 12.62 13.11 15.45
C THR A 191 12.13 11.75 15.98
N GLY A 192 12.68 10.65 15.45
CA GLY A 192 12.36 9.30 15.88
C GLY A 192 12.41 8.29 14.74
N PHE A 193 11.36 7.48 14.65
CA PHE A 193 11.23 6.40 13.68
C PHE A 193 9.85 6.40 13.04
N VAL A 194 9.81 6.15 11.73
CA VAL A 194 8.57 5.84 11.00
C VAL A 194 8.59 4.39 10.54
N ALA A 195 7.56 3.64 10.89
CA ALA A 195 7.39 2.26 10.43
C ALA A 195 6.12 2.11 9.60
N ALA A 196 6.30 1.60 8.38
CA ALA A 196 5.20 1.12 7.54
C ALA A 196 4.71 -0.29 7.93
N TYR A 197 3.40 -0.48 7.88
CA TYR A 197 2.69 -1.73 8.13
C TYR A 197 1.67 -1.98 7.02
N ARG A 198 1.48 -3.26 6.68
CA ARG A 198 0.31 -3.72 5.93
C ARG A 198 -0.80 -4.01 6.92
N VAL A 199 -2.02 -3.63 6.59
CA VAL A 199 -3.21 -3.96 7.37
C VAL A 199 -3.91 -5.14 6.70
N THR A 200 -4.31 -6.13 7.50
CA THR A 200 -5.08 -7.27 7.01
C THR A 200 -6.51 -6.82 6.73
N VAL A 201 -6.98 -7.02 5.51
CA VAL A 201 -8.38 -6.75 5.13
C VAL A 201 -9.24 -7.93 5.57
N SER A 202 -10.16 -7.68 6.49
CA SER A 202 -11.17 -8.63 6.95
C SER A 202 -12.40 -7.88 7.46
N ASP A 203 -13.41 -8.62 7.92
CA ASP A 203 -14.56 -8.16 8.72
C ASP A 203 -14.20 -7.24 9.91
N LYS A 204 -12.97 -7.32 10.43
CA LYS A 204 -12.50 -6.54 11.59
C LYS A 204 -11.70 -5.29 11.19
N LEU A 205 -11.68 -4.93 9.91
CA LEU A 205 -10.86 -3.83 9.40
C LEU A 205 -11.14 -2.51 10.15
N ASP A 206 -12.41 -2.16 10.37
CA ASP A 206 -12.79 -0.94 11.06
C ASP A 206 -12.24 -0.87 12.49
N ALA A 207 -12.30 -1.98 13.22
CA ALA A 207 -11.73 -2.07 14.56
C ALA A 207 -10.20 -1.91 14.54
N VAL A 208 -9.53 -2.44 13.52
CA VAL A 208 -8.08 -2.27 13.35
C VAL A 208 -7.73 -0.82 12.99
N LEU A 209 -8.49 -0.17 12.10
CA LEU A 209 -8.29 1.24 11.74
C LEU A 209 -8.54 2.18 12.94
N ALA A 210 -9.60 1.94 13.72
CA ALA A 210 -9.85 2.66 14.97
C ALA A 210 -8.71 2.44 15.98
N GLY A 211 -8.23 1.20 16.12
CA GLY A 211 -7.08 0.87 16.96
C GLY A 211 -5.81 1.60 16.53
N ILE A 212 -5.55 1.73 15.23
CA ILE A 212 -4.42 2.50 14.70
C ILE A 212 -4.52 3.98 15.08
N GLY A 213 -5.70 4.59 14.96
CA GLY A 213 -5.94 5.98 15.37
C GLY A 213 -5.79 6.22 16.87
N ALA A 214 -6.04 5.19 17.69
CA ALA A 214 -5.89 5.26 19.15
C ALA A 214 -4.46 4.99 19.66
N LEU A 215 -3.51 4.63 18.78
CA LEU A 215 -2.13 4.39 19.20
C LEU A 215 -1.47 5.69 19.65
N PRO A 216 -0.68 5.67 20.76
CA PRO A 216 0.12 6.82 21.17
C PRO A 216 1.29 7.00 20.21
N ALA A 217 1.06 7.79 19.15
CA ALA A 217 2.02 8.10 18.10
C ALA A 217 2.05 9.62 17.85
N GLN A 218 3.19 10.13 17.37
CA GLN A 218 3.30 11.54 16.99
C GLN A 218 2.47 11.86 15.74
N GLU A 219 2.42 10.88 14.84
CA GLU A 219 1.72 10.96 13.57
C GLU A 219 1.38 9.56 13.10
N THR A 220 0.18 9.42 12.55
CA THR A 220 -0.31 8.18 11.96
C THR A 220 -0.85 8.45 10.57
N TRP A 221 -0.43 7.64 9.61
CA TRP A 221 -0.96 7.63 8.25
C TRP A 221 -1.74 6.34 8.03
N THR A 222 -2.93 6.44 7.45
CA THR A 222 -3.70 5.29 6.96
C THR A 222 -4.08 5.51 5.51
N ALA A 223 -3.93 4.50 4.68
CA ALA A 223 -4.28 4.56 3.26
C ALA A 223 -5.11 3.34 2.86
N LEU A 224 -6.27 3.60 2.26
CA LEU A 224 -7.16 2.61 1.68
C LEU A 224 -7.06 2.75 0.16
N GLU A 225 -6.48 1.75 -0.50
CA GLU A 225 -6.27 1.73 -1.94
C GLU A 225 -7.20 0.73 -2.61
N PHE A 226 -8.04 1.22 -3.51
CA PHE A 226 -8.94 0.45 -4.33
C PHE A 226 -8.35 0.28 -5.73
N THR A 227 -8.54 -0.92 -6.29
CA THR A 227 -8.11 -1.31 -7.63
C THR A 227 -9.15 -2.26 -8.24
N GLY A 228 -8.96 -2.66 -9.50
CA GLY A 228 -9.85 -3.62 -10.17
C GLY A 228 -11.04 -2.93 -10.82
N SER A 229 -12.21 -3.56 -10.77
CA SER A 229 -13.45 -3.01 -11.34
C SER A 229 -14.27 -2.32 -10.26
N PRO A 230 -14.96 -1.20 -10.55
CA PRO A 230 -15.84 -0.54 -9.58
C PRO A 230 -16.99 -1.44 -9.08
N ARG A 231 -17.37 -2.48 -9.85
CA ARG A 231 -18.41 -3.44 -9.43
C ARG A 231 -17.92 -4.50 -8.44
N ARG A 232 -16.60 -4.75 -8.42
CA ARG A 232 -15.94 -5.73 -7.54
C ARG A 232 -14.57 -5.16 -7.16
N PRO A 233 -14.53 -4.09 -6.36
CA PRO A 233 -13.29 -3.41 -6.05
C PRO A 233 -12.42 -4.29 -5.16
N GLN A 234 -11.12 -4.27 -5.44
CA GLN A 234 -10.12 -4.93 -4.61
C GLN A 234 -9.42 -3.88 -3.74
N LEU A 235 -9.32 -4.17 -2.44
CA LEU A 235 -8.81 -3.27 -1.43
C LEU A 235 -7.44 -3.75 -0.92
N THR A 236 -6.50 -2.81 -0.83
CA THR A 236 -5.23 -2.95 -0.10
C THR A 236 -5.13 -1.81 0.91
N VAL A 237 -4.73 -2.12 2.15
CA VAL A 237 -4.64 -1.12 3.21
C VAL A 237 -3.22 -1.07 3.79
N GLY A 238 -2.68 0.14 3.86
CA GLY A 238 -1.37 0.44 4.42
C GLY A 238 -1.47 1.44 5.56
N ALA A 239 -0.54 1.37 6.49
CA ALA A 239 -0.40 2.37 7.55
C ALA A 239 1.07 2.72 7.78
N ALA A 240 1.34 3.95 8.20
CA ALA A 240 2.64 4.34 8.73
C ALA A 240 2.45 4.99 10.11
N ILE A 241 3.31 4.62 11.05
CA ILE A 241 3.22 5.10 12.43
C ILE A 241 4.56 5.71 12.78
N ARG A 242 4.54 6.97 13.23
CA ARG A 242 5.71 7.71 13.69
C ARG A 242 5.77 7.68 15.22
N THR A 243 6.89 7.20 15.75
CA THR A 243 7.14 7.09 17.18
C THR A 243 8.51 7.67 17.53
N ALA A 244 8.64 8.28 18.71
CA ALA A 244 9.93 8.77 19.21
C ALA A 244 10.93 7.61 19.38
N GLU A 245 10.45 6.50 19.93
CA GLU A 245 11.27 5.31 20.17
C GLU A 245 11.28 4.35 18.98
N ARG A 246 12.28 3.48 18.96
CA ARG A 246 12.42 2.45 17.93
C ARG A 246 11.27 1.43 18.04
N PRO A 247 10.55 1.15 16.95
CA PRO A 247 9.47 0.16 16.96
C PRO A 247 9.96 -1.24 17.39
N ALA A 248 9.08 -1.96 18.08
CA ALA A 248 9.29 -3.35 18.46
C ALA A 248 9.43 -4.26 17.22
N ARG A 249 9.93 -5.49 17.41
CA ARG A 249 10.01 -6.48 16.31
C ARG A 249 8.63 -6.95 15.87
N LYS A 250 7.68 -7.05 16.80
CA LYS A 250 6.29 -7.42 16.54
C LYS A 250 5.48 -6.15 16.20
N ALA A 251 4.39 -6.33 15.47
CA ALA A 251 3.47 -5.23 15.21
C ALA A 251 2.78 -4.78 16.50
N PRO A 252 2.41 -3.49 16.62
CA PRO A 252 1.77 -2.96 17.82
C PRO A 252 0.34 -3.47 18.02
N LEU A 253 -0.34 -3.87 16.93
CA LEU A 253 -1.72 -4.36 16.94
C LEU A 253 -1.86 -5.65 16.13
N THR A 254 -2.83 -6.48 16.51
CA THR A 254 -3.26 -7.62 15.70
C THR A 254 -3.82 -7.11 14.37
N GLY A 255 -3.57 -7.85 13.28
CA GLY A 255 -3.96 -7.45 11.92
C GLY A 255 -2.92 -6.61 11.19
N LEU A 256 -1.93 -6.05 11.90
CA LEU A 256 -0.79 -5.37 11.30
C LEU A 256 0.37 -6.32 10.99
N LYS A 257 0.97 -6.17 9.80
CA LYS A 257 2.18 -6.89 9.39
C LYS A 257 3.29 -5.88 9.07
N PRO A 258 4.43 -5.88 9.79
CA PRO A 258 5.48 -4.89 9.57
C PRO A 258 6.13 -5.07 8.20
N ALA A 259 6.45 -3.97 7.52
CA ALA A 259 7.17 -3.95 6.25
C ALA A 259 8.69 -4.20 6.44
N GLY A 260 9.05 -5.15 7.30
CA GLY A 260 10.42 -5.40 7.72
C GLY A 260 11.36 -5.65 6.54
N GLY A 261 12.43 -4.86 6.47
CA GLY A 261 13.39 -4.92 5.38
C GLY A 261 13.07 -4.06 4.15
N ARG A 262 11.94 -3.35 4.15
CA ARG A 262 11.42 -2.59 3.01
C ARG A 262 10.56 -1.38 3.40
N HIS A 263 10.87 -0.74 4.52
CA HIS A 263 10.11 0.40 5.01
C HIS A 263 10.22 1.61 4.08
N ARG A 264 11.40 1.90 3.51
CA ARG A 264 11.56 3.05 2.62
C ARG A 264 10.66 2.97 1.38
N PRO A 265 10.67 1.89 0.58
CA PRO A 265 9.76 1.77 -0.55
C PRO A 265 8.28 1.70 -0.12
N ALA A 266 7.96 1.05 1.00
CA ALA A 266 6.57 1.01 1.50
C ALA A 266 6.05 2.40 1.91
N LEU A 267 6.90 3.24 2.54
CA LEU A 267 6.56 4.62 2.91
C LEU A 267 6.49 5.52 1.68
N ALA A 268 7.41 5.36 0.72
CA ALA A 268 7.34 6.08 -0.55
C ALA A 268 6.03 5.77 -1.29
N ALA A 269 5.65 4.49 -1.36
CA ALA A 269 4.40 4.06 -1.98
C ALA A 269 3.16 4.59 -1.25
N LEU A 270 3.24 4.85 0.07
CA LEU A 270 2.13 5.36 0.89
C LEU A 270 1.86 6.86 0.65
N ASN A 271 2.82 7.61 0.10
CA ASN A 271 2.62 9.02 -0.26
C ASN A 271 1.41 9.16 -1.22
N PRO A 272 0.45 10.09 -0.98
CA PRO A 272 -0.68 10.31 -1.88
C PRO A 272 -0.29 10.63 -3.34
N LEU A 273 0.88 11.23 -3.56
CA LEU A 273 1.41 11.53 -4.90
C LEU A 273 2.06 10.31 -5.58
N SER A 274 2.28 9.20 -4.86
CA SER A 274 2.95 8.03 -5.42
C SER A 274 2.07 7.33 -6.46
N ALA A 275 2.60 7.14 -7.66
CA ALA A 275 1.99 6.24 -8.65
C ALA A 275 2.11 4.75 -8.26
N GLN A 276 3.04 4.38 -7.38
CA GLN A 276 3.21 3.00 -6.94
C GLN A 276 2.03 2.54 -6.07
N ARG A 277 1.53 1.33 -6.34
CA ARG A 277 0.52 0.65 -5.52
C ARG A 277 1.04 0.30 -4.15
N LEU A 278 0.12 0.15 -3.20
CA LEU A 278 0.46 -0.30 -1.87
C LEU A 278 0.95 -1.75 -1.87
N ASP A 279 1.81 -2.00 -0.91
CA ASP A 279 2.51 -3.26 -0.76
C ASP A 279 1.54 -4.35 -0.26
N GLY A 280 1.15 -5.29 -1.12
CA GLY A 280 0.35 -6.44 -0.70
C GLY A 280 -0.51 -7.04 -1.79
N ASP A 281 -1.15 -8.16 -1.47
CA ASP A 281 -2.12 -8.80 -2.35
C ASP A 281 -3.48 -8.14 -2.08
N PRO A 282 -4.13 -7.56 -3.11
CA PRO A 282 -5.46 -6.99 -2.96
C PRO A 282 -6.47 -8.05 -2.55
N ALA A 283 -7.33 -7.72 -1.59
CA ALA A 283 -8.44 -8.57 -1.16
C ALA A 283 -9.76 -8.01 -1.68
N ALA A 284 -10.83 -8.81 -1.71
CA ALA A 284 -12.16 -8.27 -1.97
C ALA A 284 -12.49 -7.21 -0.91
N SER A 285 -13.00 -6.05 -1.34
CA SER A 285 -13.47 -5.04 -0.40
C SER A 285 -14.68 -5.57 0.38
N PRO A 286 -14.76 -5.38 1.71
CA PRO A 286 -15.99 -5.59 2.45
C PRO A 286 -17.12 -4.75 1.83
N GLU A 287 -18.29 -5.35 1.60
CA GLU A 287 -19.43 -4.67 0.95
C GLU A 287 -19.88 -3.45 1.74
N ASP A 288 -19.95 -3.57 3.08
CA ASP A 288 -20.34 -2.49 3.99
C ASP A 288 -19.45 -1.24 3.88
N LEU A 289 -18.19 -1.40 3.49
CA LEU A 289 -17.24 -0.29 3.39
C LEU A 289 -17.49 0.58 2.15
N VAL A 290 -18.04 0.01 1.09
CA VAL A 290 -18.33 0.71 -0.18
C VAL A 290 -19.79 1.19 -0.23
N HIS A 291 -20.68 0.63 0.59
CA HIS A 291 -22.11 0.93 0.59
C HIS A 291 -22.58 1.85 1.72
N ARG A 292 -21.70 2.32 2.62
CA ARG A 292 -22.03 3.42 3.55
C ARG A 292 -22.31 4.70 2.76
N SER A 293 -23.57 4.93 2.43
CA SER A 293 -24.09 6.16 1.84
C SER A 293 -25.04 6.82 2.84
N VAL A 294 -25.07 8.15 2.86
CA VAL A 294 -25.79 9.01 3.81
C VAL A 294 -27.30 8.71 3.79
N GLU A 295 -27.82 8.04 4.82
CA GLU A 295 -29.14 8.37 5.36
C GLU A 295 -28.91 9.42 6.45
N HIS A 296 -29.31 10.66 6.16
CA HIS A 296 -29.42 11.70 7.17
C HIS A 296 -30.50 11.25 8.16
N GLU A 297 -30.08 10.77 9.34
CA GLU A 297 -30.97 10.66 10.49
C GLU A 297 -31.27 12.09 10.96
N ILE A 298 -32.31 12.70 10.37
CA ILE A 298 -32.92 13.92 10.90
C ILE A 298 -33.57 13.50 12.22
N PRO A 299 -33.17 14.05 13.39
CA PRO A 299 -33.92 13.83 14.61
C PRO A 299 -35.31 14.44 14.40
N GLN A 300 -36.35 13.60 14.36
CA GLN A 300 -37.70 14.08 14.56
C GLN A 300 -37.79 14.58 16.00
N GLU A 301 -37.50 15.87 16.21
CA GLU A 301 -38.11 16.61 17.31
C GLU A 301 -39.62 16.64 17.06
N ALA A 302 -40.32 15.64 17.60
CA ALA A 302 -41.76 15.71 17.76
C ALA A 302 -42.06 16.75 18.84
N GLY A 303 -42.15 18.01 18.42
CA GLY A 303 -42.78 19.07 19.18
C GLY A 303 -44.21 18.67 19.54
N HIS A 304 -44.50 18.72 20.84
CA HIS A 304 -45.82 18.73 21.42
C HIS A 304 -46.75 19.73 20.72
N PRO A 305 -48.04 19.41 20.62
CA PRO A 305 -49.07 20.42 20.83
C PRO A 305 -49.94 20.10 22.05
N ALA A 306 -50.41 21.21 22.62
CA ALA A 306 -51.25 21.44 23.81
C ALA A 306 -52.36 20.42 24.11
#